data_AF-A0AAE9DP19-F1
#
_entry.id   AF-A0AAE9DP19-F1
#
_cell.length_a   1.000
_cell.length_b   1.000
_cell.length_c   1.000
_cell.angle_alpha   90.00
_cell.angle_beta   90.00
_cell.angle_gamma   90.00
#
_symmetry.space_group_name_H-M   'P 1'
#
loop_
_entity.id
_entity.type
_entity.pdbx_description
1 polymer ?
#
loop_
_entity_poly.entity_id
_entity_poly.type
_entity_poly.pdbx_seq_one_letter_code
_entity_poly.pdbx_strand_id
1 'polypeptide(L)'
;MKSLLILLLLVPTTFCLSNVFSRGSCFQHINAARSVYADRFQLANMNELVYNKKLEKKVLEQLSYSGPCPQPSIISQNHLDVYLNVKEHDLIV
;
A
#
# COMPACT_ATOMS: atom_id res chain seq x y z
N MET A 1 27.00 -15.10 27.47
CA MET A 1 26.18 -13.87 27.42
C MET A 1 26.06 -13.27 26.01
N LYS A 2 27.14 -13.22 25.20
CA LYS A 2 27.09 -12.68 23.82
C LYS A 2 26.18 -13.46 22.86
N SER A 3 26.19 -14.81 22.87
CA SER A 3 25.31 -15.59 21.97
C SER A 3 23.82 -15.47 22.28
N LEU A 4 23.45 -15.24 23.55
CA LEU A 4 22.04 -15.02 23.93
C LEU A 4 21.51 -13.69 23.39
N LEU A 5 22.35 -12.64 23.45
CA LEU A 5 22.04 -11.32 22.88
C LEU A 5 21.89 -11.38 21.36
N ILE A 6 22.74 -12.14 20.67
CA ILE A 6 22.63 -12.33 19.21
C ILE A 6 21.33 -13.04 18.85
N LEU A 7 20.94 -14.09 19.59
CA LEU A 7 19.68 -14.81 19.35
C LEU A 7 18.45 -13.91 19.60
N LEU A 8 18.46 -13.10 20.67
CA LEU A 8 17.40 -12.14 20.97
C LEU A 8 17.28 -11.03 19.91
N LEU A 9 18.39 -10.63 19.28
CA LEU A 9 18.40 -9.63 18.22
C LEU A 9 18.00 -10.20 16.85
N LEU A 10 18.06 -11.52 16.63
CA LEU A 10 17.55 -12.15 15.40
C LEU A 10 16.03 -12.34 15.40
N VAL A 11 15.39 -12.51 16.55
CA VAL A 11 13.92 -12.69 16.64
C VAL A 11 13.12 -11.52 16.05
N PRO A 12 13.45 -10.23 16.28
CA PRO A 12 12.76 -9.12 15.63
C PRO A 12 12.91 -9.12 14.10
N THR A 13 14.01 -9.64 13.56
CA THR A 13 14.25 -9.64 12.10
C THR A 13 13.34 -10.62 11.36
N THR A 14 12.89 -11.70 12.00
CA THR A 14 11.96 -12.66 11.40
C THR A 14 10.50 -12.27 11.59
N PHE A 15 10.16 -11.54 12.66
CA PHE A 15 8.80 -11.03 12.88
C PHE A 15 8.42 -9.88 11.92
N CYS A 16 9.38 -9.17 11.34
CA CYS A 16 9.12 -8.20 10.26
C CYS A 16 8.83 -8.85 8.88
N LEU A 17 8.96 -10.17 8.73
CA LEU A 17 8.70 -10.87 7.45
C LEU A 17 7.22 -11.23 7.24
N SER A 18 6.35 -10.96 8.21
CA SER A 18 4.96 -11.40 8.20
C SER A 18 4.01 -10.46 7.46
N ASN A 19 4.42 -9.94 6.30
CA ASN A 19 3.51 -9.34 5.33
C ASN A 19 4.03 -9.61 3.93
N VAL A 20 4.10 -10.89 3.54
CA VAL A 20 4.26 -11.25 2.11
C VAL A 20 2.93 -10.99 1.42
N PHE A 21 2.56 -9.71 1.32
CA PHE A 21 1.48 -9.25 0.47
C PHE A 21 2.01 -9.32 -0.95
N SER A 22 1.89 -10.49 -1.58
CA SER A 22 2.30 -10.65 -2.97
C SER A 22 1.51 -9.67 -3.84
N ARG A 23 2.11 -9.22 -4.95
CA ARG A 23 1.44 -8.33 -5.92
C ARG A 23 0.05 -8.85 -6.30
N GLY A 24 -0.08 -10.16 -6.51
CA GLY A 24 -1.35 -10.81 -6.84
C GLY A 24 -2.36 -10.78 -5.70
N SER A 25 -1.93 -11.10 -4.48
CA SER A 25 -2.79 -11.04 -3.29
C SER A 25 -3.29 -9.61 -3.02
N CYS A 26 -2.42 -8.61 -3.17
CA CYS A 26 -2.78 -7.21 -3.02
C CYS A 26 -3.84 -6.77 -4.03
N PHE A 27 -3.60 -7.10 -5.30
CA PHE A 27 -4.52 -6.80 -6.38
C PHE A 27 -5.91 -7.42 -6.14
N GLN A 28 -5.97 -8.69 -5.73
CA GLN A 28 -7.21 -9.39 -5.42
C GLN A 28 -7.94 -8.74 -4.23
N HIS A 29 -7.24 -8.41 -3.16
CA HIS A 29 -7.84 -7.76 -1.98
C HIS A 29 -8.46 -6.39 -2.32
N ILE A 30 -7.78 -5.58 -3.14
CA ILE A 30 -8.31 -4.26 -3.54
C ILE A 30 -9.59 -4.41 -4.37
N ASN A 31 -9.61 -5.29 -5.37
CA ASN A 31 -10.81 -5.50 -6.18
C ASN A 31 -11.96 -6.12 -5.37
N ALA A 32 -11.66 -7.01 -4.42
CA ALA A 32 -12.69 -7.54 -3.50
C ALA A 32 -13.30 -6.43 -2.63
N ALA A 33 -12.48 -5.55 -2.06
CA ALA A 33 -12.98 -4.40 -1.28
C ALA A 33 -13.84 -3.46 -2.14
N ARG A 34 -13.42 -3.20 -3.39
CA ARG A 34 -14.21 -2.41 -4.36
C ARG A 34 -15.55 -3.06 -4.69
N SER A 35 -15.60 -4.38 -4.85
CA SER A 35 -16.85 -5.13 -5.06
C SER A 35 -17.80 -4.97 -3.88
N VAL A 36 -17.31 -5.20 -2.65
CA VAL A 36 -18.13 -5.02 -1.43
C VAL A 36 -18.64 -3.59 -1.32
N TYR A 37 -17.81 -2.60 -1.64
CA TYR A 37 -18.22 -1.19 -1.65
C TYR A 37 -19.29 -0.92 -2.72
N ALA A 38 -19.13 -1.47 -3.93
CA ALA A 38 -20.10 -1.35 -5.01
C ALA A 38 -21.46 -1.94 -4.62
N ASP A 39 -21.46 -3.13 -4.02
CA ASP A 39 -22.68 -3.79 -3.55
C ASP A 39 -23.35 -3.01 -2.42
N ARG A 40 -22.56 -2.50 -1.46
CA ARG A 40 -23.08 -1.74 -0.33
C ARG A 40 -23.73 -0.43 -0.74
N PHE A 41 -23.11 0.28 -1.68
CA PHE A 41 -23.54 1.63 -2.10
C PHE A 41 -24.26 1.64 -3.45
N GLN A 42 -24.54 0.46 -4.02
CA GLN A 42 -25.24 0.28 -5.30
C GLN A 42 -24.59 1.05 -6.46
N LEU A 43 -23.26 0.96 -6.55
CA LEU A 43 -22.48 1.66 -7.57
C LEU A 43 -22.35 0.81 -8.84
N ALA A 44 -23.18 1.09 -9.84
CA ALA A 44 -23.22 0.36 -11.10
C ALA A 44 -21.92 0.47 -11.93
N ASN A 45 -21.10 1.50 -11.72
CA ASN A 45 -19.90 1.81 -12.50
C ASN A 45 -18.58 1.57 -11.74
N MET A 46 -18.58 0.72 -10.70
CA MET A 46 -17.35 0.32 -9.99
C MET A 46 -16.60 -0.77 -10.76
N ASN A 47 -15.95 -0.38 -11.86
CA ASN A 47 -15.21 -1.34 -12.69
C ASN A 47 -14.03 -1.98 -11.93
N GLU A 48 -13.74 -3.24 -12.25
CA GLU A 48 -12.56 -3.94 -11.76
C GLU A 48 -11.29 -3.19 -12.20
N LEU A 49 -10.35 -3.02 -11.28
CA LEU A 49 -9.04 -2.48 -11.63
C LEU A 49 -8.25 -3.55 -12.39
N VAL A 50 -7.51 -3.14 -13.41
CA VAL A 50 -6.51 -4.00 -14.07
C VAL A 50 -5.13 -3.61 -13.60
N TYR A 51 -4.30 -4.59 -13.27
CA TYR A 51 -2.94 -4.34 -12.82
C TYR A 51 -2.11 -3.64 -13.90
N ASN A 52 -1.56 -2.47 -13.58
CA ASN A 52 -0.75 -1.68 -14.51
C ASN A 52 0.70 -1.56 -14.04
N LYS A 53 1.61 -2.32 -14.67
CA LYS A 53 3.05 -2.31 -14.36
C LYS A 53 3.72 -0.95 -14.57
N LYS A 54 3.22 -0.13 -15.51
CA LYS A 54 3.75 1.23 -15.73
C LYS A 54 3.38 2.15 -14.56
N LEU A 55 2.18 1.99 -14.01
CA LEU A 55 1.75 2.73 -12.82
C LEU A 55 2.54 2.30 -11.59
N GLU A 56 2.76 1.00 -11.40
CA GLU A 56 3.62 0.47 -10.33
C GLU A 56 5.02 1.12 -10.38
N LYS A 57 5.63 1.19 -11.56
CA LYS A 57 6.95 1.82 -11.71
C LYS A 57 6.95 3.29 -11.26
N LYS A 58 5.93 4.07 -11.65
CA LYS A 58 5.79 5.47 -11.22
C LYS A 58 5.63 5.59 -9.70
N VAL A 59 4.87 4.69 -9.07
CA VAL A 59 4.71 4.66 -7.62
C VAL A 59 6.04 4.35 -6.93
N LEU A 60 6.81 3.37 -7.43
CA LEU A 60 8.14 3.04 -6.90
C LEU A 60 9.13 4.21 -7.03
N GLU A 61 9.10 4.93 -8.16
CA GLU A 61 9.89 6.15 -8.35
C GLU A 61 9.52 7.21 -7.31
N GLN A 62 8.23 7.47 -7.08
CA GLN A 62 7.76 8.42 -6.07
C GLN A 62 8.18 8.02 -4.65
N LEU A 63 8.04 6.73 -4.30
CA LEU A 63 8.44 6.20 -3.00
C LEU A 63 9.96 6.32 -2.76
N SER A 64 10.77 6.24 -3.82
CA SER A 64 12.22 6.43 -3.71
C SER A 64 12.60 7.84 -3.26
N TYR A 65 11.77 8.85 -3.56
CA TYR A 65 11.99 10.23 -3.10
C TYR A 65 11.49 10.48 -1.68
N SER A 66 10.47 9.73 -1.23
CA SER A 66 9.78 10.00 0.04
C SER A 66 10.41 9.32 1.26
N GLY A 67 11.30 8.35 1.05
CA GLY A 67 11.92 7.56 2.13
C GLY A 67 10.98 6.51 2.75
N PRO A 68 11.43 5.77 3.78
CA PRO A 68 10.74 4.58 4.28
C PRO A 68 9.45 4.86 5.07
N CYS A 69 9.33 6.04 5.69
CA CYS A 69 8.16 6.45 6.47
C CYS A 69 7.79 7.90 6.13
N PRO A 70 7.11 8.15 5.00
CA PRO A 70 6.72 9.50 4.62
C PRO A 70 5.69 10.07 5.60
N GLN A 71 5.78 11.38 5.83
CA GLN A 71 4.71 12.12 6.51
C GLN A 71 3.46 12.15 5.62
N PRO A 72 2.25 12.28 6.22
CA PRO A 72 1.00 12.42 5.46
C PRO A 72 1.12 13.50 4.39
N SER A 73 0.92 13.14 3.12
CA SER A 73 1.01 14.07 2.00
C SER A 73 0.27 13.57 0.76
N ILE A 74 -0.18 14.52 -0.06
CA ILE A 74 -0.78 14.27 -1.37
C ILE A 74 0.11 14.95 -2.41
N ILE A 75 0.67 14.17 -3.33
CA ILE A 75 1.53 14.65 -4.41
C ILE A 75 0.76 14.52 -5.72
N SER A 76 0.40 15.67 -6.31
CA SER A 76 -0.31 15.73 -7.59
C SER A 76 0.65 16.07 -8.74
N GLN A 77 0.81 15.18 -9.71
CA GLN A 77 1.63 15.39 -10.90
C GLN A 77 0.98 14.75 -12.14
N ASN A 78 0.78 15.53 -13.21
CA ASN A 78 0.34 15.01 -14.52
C ASN A 78 -0.84 14.01 -14.44
N HIS A 79 -1.96 14.43 -13.83
CA HIS A 79 -3.17 13.62 -13.63
C HIS A 79 -2.97 12.34 -12.78
N LEU A 80 -1.90 12.29 -11.99
CA LEU A 80 -1.65 11.26 -11.00
C LEU A 80 -1.55 11.92 -9.62
N ASP A 81 -2.44 11.51 -8.73
CA ASP A 81 -2.37 11.86 -7.31
C ASP A 81 -1.81 10.66 -6.55
N VAL A 82 -0.74 10.91 -5.79
CA VAL A 82 -0.09 9.92 -4.93
C VAL A 82 -0.33 10.30 -3.49
N TYR A 83 -1.00 9.42 -2.76
CA TYR A 83 -1.35 9.60 -1.36
C TYR A 83 -0.36 8.81 -0.50
N LEU A 84 0.41 9.52 0.32
CA LEU A 84 1.42 8.93 1.19
C LEU A 84 0.98 9.09 2.64
N ASN A 85 0.83 7.97 3.36
CA ASN A 85 0.54 7.93 4.80
C ASN A 85 -0.63 8.84 5.24
N VAL A 86 -1.62 9.04 4.36
CA VAL A 86 -2.80 9.87 4.66
C VAL A 86 -3.70 9.16 5.66
N LYS A 87 -4.27 9.90 6.60
CA LYS A 87 -5.25 9.37 7.55
C LYS A 87 -6.65 9.51 6.95
N GLU A 88 -7.60 8.73 7.47
CA GLU A 88 -8.99 8.75 7.02
C GLU A 88 -9.61 10.16 7.08
N HIS A 89 -9.24 10.96 8.08
CA HIS A 89 -9.69 12.35 8.22
C HIS A 89 -9.11 13.31 7.16
N ASP A 90 -8.04 12.90 6.47
CA ASP A 90 -7.37 13.68 5.42
C ASP A 90 -7.93 13.33 4.02
N LEU A 91 -8.80 12.33 3.92
CA LEU A 91 -9.45 11.91 2.68
C LEU A 91 -10.76 12.69 2.50
N ILE A 92 -10.81 13.57 1.51
CA ILE A 92 -12.08 14.15 1.03
C ILE A 92 -12.76 13.08 0.17
N VAL A 93 -13.79 12.44 0.70
CA VAL A 93 -14.71 11.54 -0.03
C VAL A 93 -16.03 12.27 -0.25
#